data_AF-A0A7C1LZ06-F1
#
_entry.id   AF-A0A7C1LZ06-F1
#
_cell.length_a   1.000
_cell.length_b   1.000
_cell.length_c   1.000
_cell.angle_alpha   90.00
_cell.angle_beta   90.00
_cell.angle_gamma   90.00
#
_symmetry.space_group_name_H-M   'P 1'
#
loop_
_entity.id
_entity.type
_entity.pdbx_description
1 polymer ?
#
loop_
_entity_poly.entity_id
_entity_poly.type
_entity_poly.pdbx_seq_one_letter_code
_entity_poly.pdbx_strand_id
1 'polypeptide(L)' 'MIKRLELLLDEIAKEPLKRKGLSEKELEFLDMLGGLNTNVEDYQLYLHYIGRLNQIMNSKYKGR' A
#
# COMPACT_ATOMS: atom_id res chain seq x y z
N MET A 1 10.58 -6.45 -6.99
CA MET A 1 9.72 -6.27 -5.80
C MET A 1 9.52 -4.80 -5.47
N ILE A 2 10.56 -4.08 -4.99
CA ILE A 2 10.50 -2.65 -4.62
C ILE A 2 9.85 -1.76 -5.70
N LYS A 3 10.29 -1.84 -6.97
CA LYS A 3 9.71 -1.04 -8.06
C LYS A 3 8.20 -1.26 -8.30
N ARG A 4 7.69 -2.47 -8.04
CA ARG A 4 6.25 -2.77 -8.21
C ARG A 4 5.44 -2.26 -7.02
N LEU A 5 5.98 -2.31 -5.79
CA LEU A 5 5.35 -1.71 -4.62
C LEU A 5 5.17 -0.19 -4.79
N GLU A 6 6.20 0.52 -5.28
CA GLU A 6 6.09 1.95 -5.59
C GLU A 6 5.02 2.24 -6.65
N LEU A 7 5.02 1.48 -7.75
CA LEU A 7 4.05 1.65 -8.82
C LEU A 7 2.62 1.38 -8.33
N LEU A 8 2.42 0.35 -7.49
CA LEU A 8 1.12 0.05 -6.90
C LEU A 8 0.65 1.18 -5.99
N LEU A 9 1.54 1.80 -5.19
CA LEU A 9 1.17 2.97 -4.39
C LEU A 9 0.72 4.15 -5.27
N ASP A 10 1.42 4.41 -6.38
CA ASP A 10 1.03 5.46 -7.33
C ASP A 10 -0.31 5.18 -8.00
N GLU A 11 -0.57 3.92 -8.37
CA GLU A 11 -1.84 3.50 -8.96
C GLU A 11 -2.97 3.58 -7.92
N ILE A 12 -2.75 3.09 -6.69
CA ILE A 12 -3.71 3.21 -5.59
C ILE A 12 -3.99 4.68 -5.32
N ALA A 13 -3.00 5.57 -5.28
CA ALA A 13 -3.21 6.99 -5.02
C ALA A 13 -4.16 7.65 -6.03
N LYS A 14 -4.18 7.18 -7.28
CA LYS A 14 -5.06 7.67 -8.36
C LYS A 14 -6.46 7.06 -8.30
N GLU A 15 -6.65 5.95 -7.60
CA GLU A 15 -7.96 5.32 -7.47
C GLU A 15 -8.87 6.09 -6.49
N PRO A 16 -10.15 6.29 -6.83
CA PRO A 16 -11.11 6.88 -5.90
C PRO A 16 -11.24 6.00 -4.66
N LEU A 17 -11.45 6.64 -3.50
CA LEU A 17 -11.66 5.92 -2.25
C LEU A 17 -12.87 5.00 -2.37
N LYS A 18 -12.64 3.68 -2.34
CA LYS A 18 -13.72 2.70 -2.28
C LYS A 18 -14.42 2.78 -0.92
N ARG A 19 -15.76 2.81 -0.94
CA ARG A 19 -16.57 2.82 0.28
C ARG A 19 -16.66 1.44 0.94
N LYS A 20 -16.35 0.36 0.21
CA LYS A 20 -16.38 -1.03 0.68
C LYS A 20 -15.33 -1.86 -0.04
N GLY A 21 -14.65 -2.73 0.70
CA GLY A 21 -13.66 -3.67 0.20
C GLY A 21 -12.36 -3.01 -0.26
N LEU A 22 -11.38 -3.86 -0.58
CA LEU A 22 -10.10 -3.47 -1.16
C LEU A 22 -10.19 -3.46 -2.69
N SER A 23 -9.40 -2.61 -3.34
CA SER A 23 -9.17 -2.69 -4.78
C SER A 23 -8.25 -3.86 -5.13
N GLU A 24 -8.27 -4.28 -6.40
CA GLU A 24 -7.34 -5.31 -6.88
C GLU A 24 -5.88 -4.91 -6.64
N LYS A 25 -5.59 -3.61 -6.76
CA LYS A 25 -4.25 -3.06 -6.53
C LYS A 25 -3.87 -3.03 -5.05
N GLU A 26 -4.83 -2.68 -4.19
CA GLU A 26 -4.64 -2.75 -2.73
C GLU A 26 -4.40 -4.20 -2.28
N LEU A 27 -5.13 -5.17 -2.87
CA LEU A 27 -4.91 -6.60 -2.61
C LEU A 27 -3.54 -7.06 -3.08
N GLU A 28 -3.15 -6.73 -4.32
CA GLU A 28 -1.83 -7.07 -4.86
C GLU A 28 -0.70 -6.45 -4.01
N PHE A 29 -0.86 -5.20 -3.60
CA PHE A 29 0.10 -4.53 -2.74
C PHE A 29 0.25 -5.24 -1.40
N LEU A 30 -0.86 -5.61 -0.75
CA LEU A 30 -0.83 -6.31 0.54
C LEU A 30 -0.28 -7.72 0.44
N ASP A 31 -0.54 -8.44 -0.66
CA ASP A 31 0.03 -9.77 -0.91
C ASP A 31 1.56 -9.71 -1.03
N MET A 32 2.06 -8.78 -1.85
CA MET A 32 3.50 -8.54 -1.98
C MET A 32 4.15 -8.10 -0.66
N LEU A 33 3.44 -7.27 0.12
CA LEU A 33 3.93 -6.76 1.39
C LEU A 33 3.94 -7.82 2.49
N GLY A 34 3.01 -8.78 2.44
CA GLY A 34 2.99 -9.95 3.30
C GLY A 34 4.28 -10.77 3.18
N GLY A 35 4.88 -10.81 1.99
CA GLY A 35 6.19 -11.42 1.75
C GLY A 35 7.36 -10.71 2.44
N LEU A 36 7.23 -9.44 2.83
CA LEU A 36 8.26 -8.70 3.58
C LEU A 36 8.14 -8.87 5.09
N ASN A 37 6.96 -9.22 5.61
CA ASN A 37 6.73 -9.38 7.05
C ASN A 37 7.32 -10.70 7.60
N THR A 38 7.76 -11.61 6.73
CA THR A 38 8.28 -12.93 7.12
C THR A 38 9.77 -12.90 7.47
N ASN A 39 10.51 -11.86 7.06
CA ASN A 39 11.94 -11.70 7.33
C ASN A 39 12.19 -10.50 8.25
N VAL A 40 12.96 -10.70 9.33
CA VAL A 40 13.34 -9.62 10.26
C VAL A 40 14.16 -8.52 9.58
N GLU A 41 14.99 -8.87 8.60
CA GLU A 41 15.80 -7.92 7.82
C GLU A 41 14.93 -6.98 6.96
N ASP A 42 13.77 -7.48 6.51
CA ASP A 42 12.83 -6.74 5.67
C ASP A 42 11.76 -5.97 6.47
N TYR A 43 11.76 -6.10 7.81
CA TYR A 43 10.73 -5.50 8.66
C TYR A 43 10.71 -3.96 8.56
N GLN A 44 11.87 -3.33 8.40
CA GLN A 44 11.95 -1.88 8.17
C GLN A 44 11.31 -1.48 6.83
N LEU A 45 11.49 -2.31 5.80
CA LEU A 45 10.91 -2.10 4.48
C LEU A 45 9.38 -2.30 4.54
N TYR A 46 8.92 -3.30 5.29
CA TYR A 46 7.50 -3.50 5.59
C TYR A 46 6.87 -2.26 6.24
N LEU A 47 7.48 -1.74 7.31
CA LEU A 47 6.98 -0.55 8.02
C LEU A 47 6.94 0.69 7.11
N HIS A 48 7.97 0.87 6.29
CA HIS A 48 8.04 1.97 5.32
C HIS A 48 6.83 1.95 4.38
N TYR A 49 6.55 0.78 3.77
CA TYR A 49 5.49 0.63 2.79
C TYR A 49 4.08 0.68 3.39
N ILE A 50 3.86 0.13 4.58
CA ILE A 50 2.60 0.33 5.32
C ILE A 50 2.39 1.81 5.65
N GLY A 51 3.43 2.52 6.07
CA GLY A 51 3.36 3.95 6.35
C GLY A 51 2.93 4.76 5.12
N ARG A 52 3.50 4.45 3.96
CA ARG A 52 3.15 5.09 2.67
C ARG A 52 1.71 4.83 2.25
N LEU A 53 1.25 3.58 2.36
CA LEU A 53 -0.14 3.23 2.07
C LEU A 53 -1.10 4.03 2.98
N ASN A 54 -0.81 4.10 4.28
CA ASN A 54 -1.62 4.86 5.23
C ASN A 54 -1.68 6.36 4.89
N GLN A 55 -0.57 6.95 4.44
CA GLN A 55 -0.55 8.35 3.99
C GLN A 55 -1.48 8.58 2.79
N ILE A 56 -1.43 7.69 1.80
CA ILE A 56 -2.30 7.74 0.61
C ILE A 56 -3.77 7.58 1.00
N MET A 57 -4.09 6.63 1.87
CA MET A 57 -5.47 6.44 2.31
C MET A 57 -5.96 7.68 3.08
N ASN A 58 -5.16 8.19 4.00
CA ASN A 58 -5.50 9.40 4.76
C ASN A 58 -5.68 10.64 3.86
N SER A 59 -4.88 10.81 2.81
CA SER A 59 -5.06 11.95 1.88
C SER A 59 -6.39 11.86 1.15
N LYS A 60 -6.84 10.65 0.79
CA LYS A 60 -8.16 10.43 0.18
C LYS A 60 -9.32 10.71 1.15
N TYR A 61 -9.13 10.52 2.46
CA TYR A 61 -10.12 10.89 3.47
C TYR A 61 -10.15 12.38 3.78
N LYS A 62 -8.99 13.07 3.79
CA LYS A 62 -8.90 14.51 4.09
C LYS A 62 -9.43 15.41 2.97
N GLY A 63 -9.51 14.92 1.74
CA GLY A 63 -10.07 15.66 0.60
C GLY A 63 -11.61 15.67 0.55
N ARG A 64 -12.30 15.32 1.64
CA ARG A 64 -13.76 15.40 1.77
C ARG A 64 -14.20 16.58 2.62
#